data_AF-A0A945Q9K0-F1
#
_entry.id   AF-A0A945Q9K0-F1
#
_cell.length_a   1.000
_cell.length_b   1.000
_cell.length_c   1.000
_cell.angle_alpha   90.00
_cell.angle_beta   90.00
_cell.angle_gamma   90.00
#
_symmetry.space_group_name_H-M   'P 1'
#
loop_
_entity.id
_entity.type
_entity.pdbx_description
1 polymer ?
#
loop_
_entity_poly.entity_id
_entity_poly.type
_entity_poly.pdbx_seq_one_letter_code
_entity_poly.pdbx_strand_id
1 'polypeptide(L)'
;MFKKISKFSLLLVISVLTSLNSLNAKVTIDSLNRSDNMKPFTWEVISGVEKLVPTKDMSKNSVKKLNEGNSLYSEGIEMMKNNNYSGAIERFSLARKSYKRAKITQ
;
A
#
# COMPACT_ATOMS: atom_id res chain seq x y z
N MET A 1 -1.69 32.57 60.28
CA MET A 1 -2.62 32.36 59.14
C MET A 1 -2.19 33.09 57.86
N PHE A 2 -1.70 34.34 57.93
CA PHE A 2 -1.30 35.13 56.75
C PHE A 2 -0.30 34.46 55.79
N LYS A 3 0.73 33.77 56.29
CA LYS A 3 1.68 33.02 55.43
C LYS A 3 1.04 31.86 54.65
N LYS A 4 -0.03 31.23 55.17
CA LYS A 4 -0.75 30.14 54.48
C LYS A 4 -1.67 30.71 53.39
N ILE A 5 -2.32 31.84 53.67
CA ILE A 5 -3.18 32.56 52.73
C ILE A 5 -2.36 33.13 51.57
N SER A 6 -1.16 33.66 51.84
CA SER A 6 -0.22 34.13 50.81
C SER A 6 0.27 32.98 49.90
N LYS A 7 0.59 31.80 50.46
CA LYS A 7 0.95 30.63 49.66
C LYS A 7 -0.21 30.10 48.82
N PHE A 8 -1.43 30.10 49.35
CA PHE A 8 -2.62 29.70 48.61
C PHE A 8 -2.92 30.66 47.45
N SER A 9 -2.80 31.98 47.69
CA SER A 9 -2.91 33.00 46.65
C SER A 9 -1.85 32.85 45.57
N LEU A 10 -0.61 32.52 45.95
CA LEU A 10 0.48 32.28 45.00
C LEU A 10 0.21 31.07 44.10
N LEU A 11 -0.25 29.96 44.69
CA LEU A 11 -0.59 28.74 43.94
C LEU A 11 -1.75 28.98 42.96
N LEU A 12 -2.73 29.79 43.35
CA LEU A 12 -3.85 30.14 42.49
C LEU A 12 -3.40 30.98 41.28
N VAL A 13 -2.49 31.94 41.50
CA VAL A 13 -1.90 32.74 40.41
C VAL A 13 -1.08 31.88 39.44
N ILE A 14 -0.27 30.95 39.96
CA ILE A 14 0.52 30.02 39.12
C ILE A 14 -0.40 29.15 38.27
N SER A 15 -1.49 28.62 38.85
CA SER A 15 -2.48 27.81 38.13
C SER A 15 -3.19 28.56 37.00
N VAL A 16 -3.54 29.83 37.24
CA VAL A 16 -4.14 30.70 36.21
C VAL A 16 -3.13 31.01 35.11
N LEU A 17 -1.86 31.28 35.44
CA LEU A 17 -0.83 31.53 34.44
C LEU A 17 -0.54 30.29 33.57
N THR A 18 -0.47 29.10 34.15
CA THR A 18 -0.18 27.88 33.38
C THR A 18 -1.35 27.48 32.48
N SER A 19 -2.60 27.68 32.91
CA SER A 19 -3.79 27.42 32.08
C SER A 19 -3.98 28.40 30.93
N LEU A 20 -3.58 29.67 31.09
CA LEU A 20 -3.61 30.64 29.98
C LEU A 20 -2.54 30.34 28.91
N ASN A 21 -1.38 29.82 29.33
CA ASN A 21 -0.33 29.40 28.39
C ASN A 21 -0.71 28.11 27.63
N SER A 22 -1.45 27.18 28.25
CA SER A 22 -1.89 25.96 27.56
C SER A 22 -3.00 26.20 26.53
N LEU A 23 -3.87 27.19 26.73
CA LEU A 23 -4.90 27.57 25.76
C LEU A 23 -4.35 28.34 24.55
N ASN A 24 -3.25 29.09 24.75
CA ASN A 24 -2.56 29.83 23.68
C ASN A 24 -1.46 29.00 22.99
N ALA A 25 -1.25 27.76 23.42
CA ALA A 25 -0.45 26.81 22.66
C ALA A 25 -1.23 26.47 21.38
N LYS A 26 -1.00 27.26 20.33
CA LYS A 26 -1.34 26.90 18.97
C LYS A 26 -0.65 25.56 18.72
N VAL A 27 -1.44 24.47 18.77
CA VAL A 27 -0.98 23.15 18.37
C VAL A 27 -0.62 23.30 16.89
N THR A 28 0.64 23.60 16.65
CA THR A 28 1.21 23.57 15.32
C THR A 28 1.40 22.09 15.10
N ILE A 29 0.35 21.43 14.60
CA ILE A 29 0.42 20.08 14.05
C ILE A 29 1.23 20.24 12.76
N ASP A 30 2.53 20.47 12.91
CA ASP A 30 3.45 20.50 11.80
C ASP A 30 3.57 19.06 11.32
N SER A 31 2.85 18.74 10.25
CA SER A 31 3.24 17.72 9.27
C SER A 31 2.94 16.23 9.49
N LEU A 32 2.10 15.81 10.46
CA LEU A 32 1.75 14.37 10.56
C LEU A 32 1.14 13.78 9.29
N ASN A 33 0.57 14.61 8.41
CA ASN A 33 -0.03 14.21 7.13
C ASN A 33 0.56 15.01 5.95
N ARG A 34 1.87 14.93 5.67
CA ARG A 34 2.51 15.49 4.45
C ARG A 34 2.07 14.80 3.13
N SER A 35 0.82 14.35 3.02
CA SER A 35 0.26 13.69 1.84
C SER A 35 -0.35 14.64 0.82
N ASP A 36 -0.50 15.94 1.13
CA ASP A 36 -1.16 16.92 0.24
C ASP A 36 -0.55 16.98 -1.16
N ASN A 37 0.73 16.63 -1.28
CA ASN A 37 1.47 16.61 -2.54
C ASN A 37 1.79 15.18 -3.02
N MET A 38 1.38 14.15 -2.28
CA MET A 38 1.61 12.76 -2.62
C MET A 38 0.51 12.28 -3.56
N LYS A 39 0.91 11.87 -4.77
CA LYS A 39 0.01 11.12 -5.65
C LYS A 39 0.04 9.65 -5.21
N PRO A 40 -1.12 9.01 -5.00
CA PRO A 40 -1.18 7.58 -4.78
C PRO A 40 -0.50 6.85 -5.94
N PHE A 41 0.30 5.83 -5.63
CA PHE A 41 0.86 4.97 -6.66
C PHE A 41 -0.27 4.31 -7.44
N THR A 42 -0.39 4.67 -8.72
CA THR A 42 -1.33 4.02 -9.64
C THR A 42 -0.58 2.92 -10.34
N TRP A 43 -0.92 1.68 -10.04
CA TRP A 43 -0.29 0.55 -10.72
C TRP A 43 -0.74 0.53 -12.18
N GLU A 44 0.18 0.17 -13.06
CA GLU A 44 -0.12 -0.12 -14.45
C GLU A 44 0.22 -1.58 -14.74
N VAL A 45 -0.47 -2.16 -15.73
CA VAL A 45 -0.17 -3.52 -16.19
C VAL A 45 1.21 -3.47 -16.87
N ILE A 46 2.25 -3.92 -16.17
CA ILE A 46 3.56 -4.15 -16.76
C ILE A 46 3.48 -5.50 -17.50
N SER A 47 2.97 -5.50 -18.73
CA SER A 47 2.78 -6.75 -19.48
C SER A 47 3.56 -6.76 -20.79
N GLY A 48 4.37 -7.82 -20.94
CA GLY A 48 4.78 -8.37 -22.23
C GLY A 48 4.22 -9.79 -22.43
N VAL A 49 3.26 -10.18 -21.58
CA VAL A 49 2.68 -11.52 -21.55
C VAL A 49 1.72 -11.74 -22.72
N GLU A 50 1.05 -10.68 -23.21
CA GLU A 50 0.24 -10.75 -24.43
C GLU A 50 1.04 -11.14 -25.68
N LYS A 51 2.36 -11.02 -25.64
CA LYS A 51 3.27 -11.43 -26.72
C LYS A 51 3.64 -12.91 -26.65
N LEU A 52 3.31 -13.60 -25.55
CA LEU A 52 3.61 -15.01 -25.36
C LEU A 52 2.59 -15.87 -26.11
N VAL A 53 2.94 -16.23 -27.34
CA VAL A 53 2.15 -17.10 -28.21
C VAL A 53 2.81 -18.47 -28.38
N PRO A 54 2.02 -19.53 -28.61
CA PRO A 54 2.56 -20.85 -28.92
C PRO A 54 3.47 -20.82 -30.15
N THR A 55 4.68 -21.37 -30.06
CA THR A 55 5.54 -21.59 -31.22
C THR A 55 5.26 -22.96 -31.85
N LYS A 56 5.63 -23.14 -33.12
CA LYS A 56 5.44 -24.42 -33.85
C LYS A 56 6.14 -25.61 -33.17
N ASP A 57 7.23 -25.35 -32.47
CA ASP A 57 8.07 -26.38 -31.86
C ASP A 57 7.65 -26.75 -30.43
N MET A 58 6.64 -26.04 -29.87
CA MET A 58 6.15 -26.34 -28.53
C MET A 58 5.39 -27.67 -28.49
N SER A 59 5.72 -28.48 -27.49
CA SER A 59 4.93 -29.67 -27.17
C SER A 59 3.49 -29.31 -26.79
N LYS A 60 2.53 -30.20 -27.04
CA LYS A 60 1.12 -30.00 -26.62
C LYS A 60 0.99 -29.63 -25.13
N ASN A 61 1.81 -30.24 -24.27
CA ASN A 61 1.82 -29.94 -22.84
C ASN A 61 2.37 -28.53 -22.55
N SER A 62 3.43 -28.12 -23.25
CA SER A 62 3.97 -26.75 -23.17
C SER A 62 2.92 -25.72 -23.58
N VAL A 63 2.19 -25.96 -24.68
CA VAL A 63 1.11 -25.08 -25.15
C VAL A 63 0.00 -24.98 -24.10
N LYS A 64 -0.42 -26.11 -23.52
CA LYS A 64 -1.41 -26.13 -22.43
C LYS A 64 -0.95 -25.27 -21.24
N LYS A 65 0.31 -25.41 -20.82
CA LYS A 65 0.87 -24.62 -19.70
C LYS A 65 1.04 -23.14 -20.02
N LEU A 66 1.34 -22.79 -21.27
CA LEU A 66 1.35 -21.41 -21.71
C LEU A 66 -0.04 -20.79 -21.58
N ASN A 67 -1.06 -21.44 -22.13
CA ASN A 67 -2.44 -20.95 -22.07
C ASN A 67 -2.96 -20.84 -20.62
N GLU A 68 -2.65 -21.83 -19.77
CA GLU A 68 -2.96 -21.80 -18.34
C GLU A 68 -2.30 -20.59 -17.65
N GLY A 69 -1.04 -20.30 -17.97
CA GLY A 69 -0.35 -19.11 -17.46
C GLY A 69 -1.02 -17.81 -17.90
N ASN A 70 -1.37 -17.69 -19.19
CA ASN A 70 -2.03 -16.51 -19.76
C ASN A 70 -3.38 -16.24 -19.10
N SER A 71 -4.16 -17.29 -18.81
CA SER A 71 -5.42 -17.18 -18.06
C SER A 71 -5.20 -16.66 -16.65
N LEU A 72 -4.29 -17.31 -15.90
CA LEU A 72 -3.99 -16.94 -14.52
C LEU A 72 -3.45 -15.51 -14.41
N TYR A 73 -2.67 -15.05 -15.38
CA TYR A 73 -2.16 -13.68 -15.40
C TYR A 73 -3.29 -12.67 -15.63
N SER A 74 -4.21 -12.95 -16.56
CA SER A 74 -5.39 -12.12 -16.81
C SER A 74 -6.29 -12.05 -15.56
N GLU A 75 -6.52 -13.17 -14.88
CA GLU A 75 -7.24 -13.20 -13.59
C GLU A 75 -6.54 -12.34 -12.53
N GLY A 76 -5.21 -12.39 -12.47
CA GLY A 76 -4.43 -11.55 -11.56
C GLY A 76 -4.61 -10.05 -11.85
N ILE A 77 -4.68 -9.64 -13.12
CA ILE A 77 -4.98 -8.26 -13.52
C ILE A 77 -6.37 -7.85 -13.06
N GLU A 78 -7.39 -8.70 -13.23
CA GLU A 78 -8.75 -8.41 -12.76
C GLU A 78 -8.79 -8.25 -11.24
N MET A 79 -8.06 -9.07 -10.50
CA MET A 79 -7.95 -8.94 -9.05
C MET A 79 -7.27 -7.63 -8.62
N MET A 80 -6.22 -7.19 -9.33
CA MET A 80 -5.60 -5.88 -9.11
C MET A 80 -6.58 -4.73 -9.36
N LYS A 81 -7.40 -4.81 -10.40
CA LYS A 81 -8.46 -3.82 -10.69
C LYS A 81 -9.53 -3.77 -9.61
N ASN A 82 -9.82 -4.92 -8.99
CA ASN A 82 -10.79 -5.06 -7.91
C ASN A 82 -10.21 -4.81 -6.51
N ASN A 83 -8.98 -4.27 -6.41
CA ASN A 83 -8.25 -4.04 -5.16
C ASN A 83 -8.00 -5.32 -4.32
N ASN A 84 -8.16 -6.52 -4.90
CA ASN A 84 -7.86 -7.78 -4.26
C ASN A 84 -6.38 -8.14 -4.47
N TYR A 85 -5.50 -7.45 -3.75
CA TYR A 85 -4.05 -7.59 -3.93
C TYR A 85 -3.54 -8.97 -3.52
N SER A 86 -4.06 -9.54 -2.43
CA SER A 86 -3.65 -10.86 -1.97
C SER A 86 -4.00 -11.95 -3.00
N GLY A 87 -5.21 -11.89 -3.57
CA GLY A 87 -5.61 -12.79 -4.64
C GLY A 87 -4.77 -12.60 -5.91
N ALA A 88 -4.49 -11.35 -6.28
CA ALA A 88 -3.66 -11.05 -7.44
C ALA A 88 -2.24 -11.65 -7.31
N ILE A 89 -1.61 -11.50 -6.14
CA ILE A 89 -0.28 -12.07 -5.85
C ILE A 89 -0.28 -13.59 -6.02
N GLU A 90 -1.32 -14.27 -5.52
CA GLU A 90 -1.48 -15.72 -5.68
C GLU A 90 -1.58 -16.09 -7.17
N ARG A 91 -2.44 -15.42 -7.93
CA ARG A 91 -2.64 -15.68 -9.36
C ARG A 91 -1.38 -15.45 -10.17
N PHE A 92 -0.65 -14.36 -9.92
CA PHE A 92 0.63 -14.10 -10.57
C PHE A 92 1.69 -15.15 -10.22
N SER A 93 1.73 -15.62 -8.98
CA SER A 93 2.62 -16.72 -8.56
C SER A 93 2.33 -18.02 -9.32
N LEU A 94 1.05 -18.35 -9.49
CA LEU A 94 0.62 -19.51 -10.27
C LEU A 94 0.94 -19.34 -11.77
N ALA A 95 0.66 -18.17 -12.34
CA ALA A 95 0.98 -17.86 -13.74
C ALA A 95 2.48 -18.04 -14.03
N ARG A 96 3.35 -17.48 -13.17
CA ARG A 96 4.81 -17.65 -13.24
C ARG A 96 5.23 -19.12 -13.23
N LYS A 97 4.64 -19.94 -12.35
CA LYS A 97 4.91 -21.39 -12.30
C LYS A 97 4.48 -22.08 -13.59
N SER A 98 3.35 -21.67 -14.18
CA SER A 98 2.88 -22.22 -15.45
C SER A 98 3.80 -21.87 -16.62
N TYR A 99 4.23 -20.60 -16.73
CA TYR A 99 5.20 -20.18 -17.74
C TYR A 99 6.53 -20.93 -17.64
N LYS A 100 7.04 -21.13 -16.42
CA LYS A 100 8.25 -21.94 -16.21
C LYS A 100 8.08 -23.36 -16.75
N ARG A 101 6.89 -23.97 -16.58
CA ARG A 101 6.59 -25.33 -17.07
C ARG A 101 6.30 -25.37 -18.57
N ALA A 102 5.84 -24.26 -19.16
CA ALA A 102 5.67 -24.12 -20.59
C ALA A 102 7.03 -24.15 -21.34
N LYS A 103 8.14 -23.96 -20.61
CA LYS A 103 9.51 -23.89 -21.17
C LYS A 103 9.62 -22.83 -22.24
N ILE A 104 8.98 -21.68 -22.00
CA ILE A 104 9.06 -20.53 -22.88
C ILE A 104 10.54 -20.13 -22.93
N THR A 105 11.13 -20.28 -24.10
CA THR A 105 12.50 -19.84 -24.37
C THR A 105 12.33 -18.54 -25.13
N GLN A 106 12.85 -17.43 -24.59
CA GLN A 106 12.88 -16.14 -25.30
C GLN A 106 13.83 -16.22 -26.48
#